data_AF-A0A9D7I0Q5-F1
#
_entry.id   AF-A0A9D7I0Q5-F1
#
_cell.length_a   1.000
_cell.length_b   1.000
_cell.length_c   1.000
_cell.angle_alpha   90.00
_cell.angle_beta   90.00
_cell.angle_gamma   90.00
#
_symmetry.space_group_name_H-M   'P 1'
#
loop_
_entity.id
_entity.type
_entity.pdbx_description
1 polymer ?
#
loop_
_entity_poly.entity_id
_entity_poly.type
_entity_poly.pdbx_seq_one_letter_code
_entity_poly.pdbx_strand_id
1 'polypeptide(L)'
;MAIKKWGAFDRFPVLFYSLIAIFITSWLLENYFLSSIHTTEPWFRLAYSFIIVLLAIQVVNHLIISERRSLIRNPIFLIAIGWIIYFTYKGLIEVFWINGFHSSPGFLTNVYSIMIWINLLVNIIFSFAVLWMSEKQRFTLPY
;
A
#
# COMPACT_ATOMS: atom_id res chain seq x y z
N MET A 1 7.02 13.85 15.88
CA MET A 1 8.09 13.06 16.56
C MET A 1 7.75 11.56 16.73
N ALA A 2 6.55 11.08 16.39
CA ALA A 2 6.11 9.71 16.68
C ALA A 2 6.57 8.62 15.68
N ILE A 3 7.06 8.99 14.49
CA ILE A 3 7.41 8.05 13.41
C ILE A 3 8.79 7.40 13.62
N LYS A 4 9.66 8.01 14.45
CA LYS A 4 11.05 7.56 14.63
C LYS A 4 11.20 6.31 15.51
N LYS A 5 10.18 5.95 16.31
CA LYS A 5 10.23 4.82 17.27
C LYS A 5 9.70 3.50 16.72
N TRP A 6 9.63 3.34 15.40
CA TRP A 6 9.01 2.14 14.79
C TRP A 6 9.98 1.05 14.36
N GLY A 7 11.31 1.27 14.34
CA GLY A 7 12.33 0.21 14.29
C GLY A 7 12.35 -0.74 13.07
N ALA A 8 11.27 -0.81 12.30
CA ALA A 8 11.14 -1.61 11.08
C ALA A 8 11.82 -0.96 9.87
N PHE A 9 12.20 0.32 9.99
CA PHE A 9 12.82 1.13 8.93
C PHE A 9 14.25 1.59 9.26
N ASP A 10 14.90 1.01 10.28
CA ASP A 10 16.24 1.47 10.71
C ASP A 10 17.36 1.13 9.72
N ARG A 11 17.11 0.22 8.77
CA ARG A 11 18.12 -0.16 7.76
C ARG A 11 18.21 0.79 6.56
N PHE A 12 17.13 1.45 6.14
CA PHE A 12 17.13 2.38 4.98
C PHE A 12 16.06 3.49 5.06
N PRO A 13 16.05 4.34 6.11
CA PRO A 13 15.04 5.39 6.26
C PRO A 13 15.11 6.41 5.12
N VAL A 14 16.31 6.69 4.59
CA VAL A 14 16.53 7.66 3.51
C VAL A 14 15.91 7.20 2.20
N LEU A 15 16.01 5.91 1.84
CA LEU A 15 15.39 5.38 0.62
C LEU A 15 13.86 5.48 0.67
N PHE A 16 13.26 5.15 1.81
CA PHE A 16 11.81 5.26 2.00
C PHE A 16 11.32 6.71 1.91
N TYR A 17 11.98 7.64 2.62
CA TYR A 17 11.65 9.06 2.53
C TYR A 17 11.92 9.63 1.14
N SER A 18 12.97 9.17 0.44
CA SER A 18 13.27 9.60 -0.93
C SER A 18 12.23 9.08 -1.94
N LEU A 19 11.76 7.84 -1.80
CA LEU A 19 10.69 7.28 -2.64
C LEU A 19 9.38 8.04 -2.45
N ILE A 20 9.02 8.35 -1.20
CA ILE A 20 7.85 9.17 -0.88
C ILE A 20 8.01 10.58 -1.45
N ALA A 21 9.18 11.19 -1.29
CA ALA A 21 9.46 12.52 -1.82
C ALA A 21 9.34 12.52 -3.35
N ILE A 22 9.94 11.55 -4.03
CA ILE A 22 9.85 11.37 -5.49
C ILE A 22 8.38 11.23 -5.90
N PHE A 23 7.60 10.42 -5.20
CA PHE A 23 6.18 10.25 -5.47
C PHE A 23 5.36 11.53 -5.35
N ILE A 24 5.59 12.28 -4.27
CA ILE A 24 4.90 13.55 -4.02
C ILE A 24 5.33 14.57 -5.07
N THR A 25 6.62 14.62 -5.42
CA THR A 25 7.10 15.52 -6.47
C THR A 25 6.59 15.13 -7.85
N SER A 26 6.54 13.84 -8.20
CA SER A 26 5.98 13.38 -9.47
C SER A 26 4.50 13.68 -9.55
N TRP A 27 3.76 13.46 -8.46
CA TRP A 27 2.35 13.82 -8.38
C TRP A 27 2.13 15.33 -8.51
N LEU A 28 2.95 16.15 -7.84
CA LEU A 28 2.88 17.62 -7.94
C LEU A 28 3.26 18.11 -9.35
N LEU A 29 4.30 17.54 -9.96
CA LEU A 29 4.72 17.85 -11.33
C LEU A 29 3.62 17.54 -12.33
N GLU A 30 2.98 16.37 -12.23
CA GLU A 30 1.87 15.99 -13.11
C GLU A 30 0.65 16.89 -12.91
N ASN A 31 0.30 17.22 -11.66
CA ASN A 31 -0.86 18.07 -11.36
C ASN A 31 -0.64 19.54 -11.81
N TYR A 32 0.59 20.06 -11.72
CA TYR A 32 0.90 21.46 -12.06
C TYR A 32 1.28 21.68 -13.53
N PHE A 33 1.93 20.72 -14.21
CA PHE A 33 2.42 20.92 -15.58
C PHE A 33 1.53 20.29 -16.66
N LEU A 34 0.87 19.16 -16.38
CA LEU A 34 -0.08 18.54 -17.30
C LEU A 34 -1.49 18.98 -16.91
N SER A 35 -1.88 20.18 -17.36
CA SER A 35 -3.17 20.84 -17.13
C SER A 35 -4.38 19.98 -17.52
N SER A 36 -4.73 19.00 -16.72
CA SER A 36 -6.05 18.38 -16.70
C SER A 36 -6.20 17.54 -15.43
N ILE A 37 -6.81 18.15 -14.43
CA ILE A 37 -7.33 17.49 -13.22
C ILE A 37 -8.34 16.36 -13.59
N HIS A 38 -8.76 16.30 -14.86
CA HIS A 38 -9.76 15.37 -15.38
C HIS A 38 -9.21 14.20 -16.22
N THR A 39 -7.96 14.24 -16.69
CA THR A 39 -7.36 13.10 -17.41
C THR A 39 -6.37 12.38 -16.51
N THR A 40 -6.89 11.40 -15.80
CA THR A 40 -6.11 10.55 -14.90
C THR A 40 -5.17 9.66 -15.72
N GLU A 41 -3.89 10.02 -15.82
CA GLU A 41 -2.90 9.24 -16.56
C GLU A 41 -2.77 7.82 -15.95
N PRO A 42 -3.14 6.77 -16.70
CA PRO A 42 -3.14 5.41 -16.17
C PRO A 42 -1.72 4.85 -15.98
N TRP A 43 -0.73 5.40 -16.68
CA TRP A 43 0.67 4.99 -16.58
C TRP A 43 1.30 5.30 -15.22
N PHE A 44 1.08 6.51 -14.69
CA PHE A 44 1.53 6.87 -13.33
C PHE A 44 0.87 5.97 -12.29
N ARG A 45 -0.43 5.65 -12.50
CA ARG A 45 -1.21 4.79 -11.60
C ARG A 45 -0.73 3.35 -11.54
N LEU A 46 -0.34 2.81 -12.68
CA LEU A 46 0.28 1.50 -12.79
C LEU A 46 1.66 1.49 -12.12
N ALA A 47 2.51 2.48 -12.42
CA ALA A 47 3.87 2.57 -11.88
C ALA A 47 3.88 2.63 -10.36
N TYR A 48 3.05 3.49 -9.75
CA TYR A 48 2.99 3.57 -8.30
C TYR A 48 2.49 2.29 -7.65
N SER A 49 1.47 1.65 -8.24
CA SER A 49 0.87 0.45 -7.68
C SER A 49 1.89 -0.68 -7.67
N PHE A 50 2.69 -0.79 -8.73
CA PHE A 50 3.77 -1.76 -8.83
C PHE A 50 4.88 -1.52 -7.80
N ILE A 51 5.33 -0.28 -7.63
CA ILE A 51 6.36 0.07 -6.62
C ILE A 51 5.88 -0.29 -5.21
N ILE A 52 4.62 0.03 -4.87
CA ILE A 52 4.06 -0.27 -3.56
C ILE A 52 4.01 -1.78 -3.30
N VAL A 53 3.62 -2.58 -4.30
CA VAL A 53 3.62 -4.05 -4.18
C VAL A 53 5.04 -4.58 -3.97
N LEU A 54 6.03 -4.12 -4.73
CA LEU A 54 7.42 -4.54 -4.56
C LEU A 54 7.96 -4.21 -3.15
N LEU A 55 7.69 -3.00 -2.66
CA LEU A 55 8.07 -2.60 -1.30
C LEU A 55 7.38 -3.47 -0.25
N ALA A 56 6.08 -3.74 -0.40
CA ALA A 56 5.35 -4.58 0.53
C ALA A 56 5.87 -6.02 0.54
N ILE A 57 6.24 -6.58 -0.62
CA ILE A 57 6.89 -7.90 -0.73
C ILE A 57 8.24 -7.92 -0.01
N GLN A 58 9.06 -6.87 -0.16
CA GLN A 58 10.32 -6.77 0.56
C GLN A 58 10.12 -6.74 2.09
N VAL A 59 9.11 -6.01 2.57
CA VAL A 59 8.74 -5.98 4.00
C VAL A 59 8.30 -7.36 4.47
N VAL A 60 7.45 -8.06 3.70
CA VAL A 60 7.02 -9.42 4.01
C VAL A 60 8.20 -10.38 4.07
N ASN A 61 9.09 -10.36 3.08
CA ASN A 61 10.29 -11.21 3.04
C ASN A 61 11.21 -10.94 4.23
N HIS A 62 11.38 -9.66 4.60
CA HIS A 62 12.17 -9.31 5.77
C HIS A 62 11.54 -9.86 7.05
N LEU A 63 10.23 -9.70 7.24
CA LEU A 63 9.52 -10.20 8.42
C LEU A 63 9.59 -11.73 8.53
N ILE A 64 9.42 -12.46 7.42
CA ILE A 64 9.54 -13.92 7.37
C ILE A 64 10.91 -14.40 7.87
N ILE A 65 11.98 -13.67 7.54
CA ILE A 65 13.35 -14.02 7.94
C ILE A 65 13.64 -13.57 9.37
N SER A 66 13.18 -12.39 9.77
CA SER A 66 13.52 -11.79 11.08
C SER A 66 12.71 -12.37 12.24
N GLU A 67 11.50 -12.88 11.98
CA GLU A 67 10.52 -13.16 13.03
C GLU A 67 10.31 -14.66 13.22
N ARG A 68 10.75 -15.18 14.38
CA ARG A 68 10.58 -16.60 14.77
C ARG A 68 9.21 -16.94 15.36
N ARG A 69 8.38 -15.94 15.67
CA ARG A 69 7.01 -16.11 16.22
C ARG A 69 5.96 -16.16 15.11
N SER A 70 4.71 -16.41 15.47
CA SER A 70 3.59 -16.46 14.50
C SER A 70 3.48 -15.15 13.70
N LEU A 71 3.90 -15.18 12.44
CA LEU A 71 3.86 -14.05 11.49
C LEU A 71 2.49 -13.39 11.38
N ILE A 72 1.43 -14.19 11.38
CA ILE A 72 0.02 -13.77 11.35
C ILE A 72 -0.39 -12.88 12.53
N ARG A 73 0.36 -12.89 13.64
CA ARG A 73 0.11 -12.04 14.79
C ARG A 73 0.87 -10.71 14.71
N ASN A 74 1.80 -10.55 13.77
CA ASN A 74 2.47 -9.28 13.56
C ASN A 74 1.54 -8.36 12.75
N PRO A 75 1.15 -7.19 13.29
CA PRO A 75 0.27 -6.25 12.59
C PRO A 75 0.91 -5.70 11.30
N ILE A 76 2.23 -5.58 11.23
CA ILE A 76 2.96 -5.12 10.04
C ILE A 76 2.83 -6.12 8.89
N PHE A 77 2.88 -7.43 9.20
CA PHE A 77 2.71 -8.49 8.21
C PHE A 77 1.30 -8.44 7.59
N LEU A 78 0.27 -8.30 8.43
CA LEU A 78 -1.12 -8.18 7.99
C LEU A 78 -1.33 -6.95 7.11
N ILE A 79 -0.78 -5.79 7.49
CA ILE A 79 -0.87 -4.55 6.70
C ILE A 79 -0.18 -4.72 5.35
N ALA A 80 1.03 -5.30 5.33
CA ALA A 80 1.77 -5.52 4.10
C ALA A 80 1.03 -6.46 3.14
N ILE A 81 0.42 -7.53 3.64
CA ILE A 81 -0.44 -8.42 2.83
C ILE A 81 -1.64 -7.67 2.27
N GLY A 82 -2.33 -6.88 3.10
CA GLY A 82 -3.46 -6.06 2.65
C GLY A 82 -3.07 -5.09 1.52
N TRP A 83 -1.88 -4.48 1.62
CA TRP A 83 -1.33 -3.63 0.57
C TRP A 83 -1.03 -4.41 -0.72
N ILE A 84 -0.41 -5.58 -0.63
CA ILE A 84 -0.12 -6.42 -1.80
C ILE A 84 -1.43 -6.75 -2.53
N ILE A 85 -2.44 -7.24 -1.81
CA ILE A 85 -3.73 -7.63 -2.41
C ILE A 85 -4.40 -6.42 -3.09
N TYR A 86 -4.49 -5.30 -2.40
CA TYR A 86 -5.16 -4.11 -2.91
C TYR A 86 -4.45 -3.52 -4.14
N PHE A 87 -3.14 -3.27 -4.05
CA PHE A 87 -2.40 -2.60 -5.12
C PHE A 87 -2.13 -3.51 -6.32
N THR A 88 -2.05 -4.83 -6.12
CA THR A 88 -1.98 -5.78 -7.24
C THR A 88 -3.27 -5.73 -8.07
N TYR A 89 -4.43 -5.77 -7.39
CA TYR A 89 -5.71 -5.69 -8.10
C TYR A 89 -5.92 -4.31 -8.75
N LYS A 90 -5.52 -3.23 -8.07
CA LYS A 90 -5.55 -1.88 -8.64
C LYS A 90 -4.68 -1.79 -9.90
N GLY A 91 -3.47 -2.35 -9.87
CA GLY A 91 -2.60 -2.42 -11.03
C GLY A 91 -3.24 -3.18 -12.20
N LEU A 92 -3.91 -4.31 -11.94
CA LEU A 92 -4.66 -5.05 -12.97
C LEU A 92 -5.76 -4.20 -13.62
N ILE A 93 -6.52 -3.43 -12.82
CA ILE A 93 -7.54 -2.51 -13.35
C ILE A 93 -6.91 -1.47 -14.28
N GLU A 94 -5.79 -0.86 -13.88
CA GLU A 94 -5.10 0.13 -14.71
C GLU A 94 -4.59 -0.49 -16.03
N VAL A 95 -4.10 -1.73 -16.00
CA VAL A 95 -3.73 -2.47 -17.22
C VAL A 95 -4.94 -2.68 -18.13
N PHE A 96 -6.09 -3.08 -17.59
CA PHE A 96 -7.32 -3.19 -18.38
C PHE A 96 -7.79 -1.85 -18.93
N TRP A 97 -7.57 -0.76 -18.19
CA TRP A 97 -7.89 0.59 -18.62
C TRP A 97 -7.01 1.06 -19.79
N ILE A 98 -5.70 0.78 -19.74
CA ILE A 98 -4.72 1.13 -20.79
C ILE A 98 -4.96 0.34 -22.08
N ASN A 99 -5.27 -0.96 -21.96
CA ASN A 99 -5.48 -1.83 -23.12
C ASN A 99 -6.78 -1.56 -23.89
N GLY A 100 -7.53 -0.49 -23.57
CA GLY A 100 -8.66 -0.07 -24.38
C GLY A 100 -9.90 -0.95 -24.21
N PHE A 101 -10.06 -1.69 -23.10
CA PHE A 101 -11.30 -2.40 -22.76
C PHE A 101 -12.49 -1.46 -22.43
N HIS A 102 -12.39 -0.18 -22.79
CA HIS A 102 -13.47 0.81 -22.73
C HIS A 102 -14.68 0.41 -23.59
N SER A 103 -14.47 -0.46 -24.58
CA SER A 103 -15.50 -0.89 -25.54
C SER A 103 -16.64 -1.72 -24.92
N SER A 104 -16.48 -2.26 -23.70
CA SER A 104 -17.55 -2.98 -23.00
C SER A 104 -17.77 -2.41 -21.59
N PRO A 105 -18.70 -1.44 -21.43
CA PRO A 105 -18.99 -0.84 -20.12
C PRO A 105 -19.45 -1.87 -19.08
N GLY A 106 -20.07 -2.98 -19.50
CA GLY A 106 -20.44 -4.07 -18.61
C GLY A 106 -19.24 -4.81 -18.00
N PHE A 107 -18.16 -4.97 -18.76
CA PHE A 107 -16.95 -5.64 -18.27
C PHE A 107 -16.25 -4.80 -17.19
N LEU A 108 -16.03 -3.51 -17.46
CA LEU A 108 -15.41 -2.60 -16.49
C LEU A 108 -16.23 -2.51 -15.19
N THR A 109 -17.56 -2.42 -15.30
CA THR A 109 -18.46 -2.38 -14.13
C THR A 109 -18.29 -3.62 -13.25
N ASN A 110 -18.18 -4.80 -13.84
CA ASN A 110 -17.96 -6.04 -13.10
C ASN A 110 -16.57 -6.08 -12.45
N VAL A 111 -15.54 -5.63 -13.15
CA VAL A 111 -14.16 -5.56 -12.63
C VAL A 111 -14.07 -4.59 -11.43
N TYR A 112 -14.72 -3.43 -11.52
CA TYR A 112 -14.84 -2.48 -10.41
C TYR A 112 -15.69 -3.03 -9.27
N SER A 113 -16.71 -3.84 -9.55
CA SER A 113 -17.52 -4.48 -8.50
C SER A 113 -16.69 -5.46 -7.67
N ILE A 114 -15.77 -6.20 -8.28
CA ILE A 114 -14.81 -7.05 -7.54
C ILE A 114 -13.86 -6.19 -6.67
N MET A 115 -13.50 -4.98 -7.12
CA MET A 115 -12.69 -4.05 -6.31
C MET A 115 -13.37 -3.68 -4.99
N ILE A 116 -14.71 -3.57 -4.98
CA ILE A 116 -15.48 -3.29 -3.76
C ILE A 116 -15.29 -4.42 -2.74
N TRP A 117 -15.39 -5.68 -3.18
CA TRP A 117 -15.17 -6.85 -2.33
C TRP A 117 -13.74 -6.95 -1.81
N ILE A 118 -12.75 -6.67 -2.65
CA ILE A 118 -11.34 -6.64 -2.26
C ILE A 118 -11.10 -5.53 -1.23
N ASN A 119 -11.67 -4.35 -1.43
CA ASN A 119 -11.55 -3.25 -0.49
C ASN A 119 -12.16 -3.61 0.88
N LEU A 120 -13.33 -4.27 0.89
CA LEU A 120 -13.95 -4.77 2.11
C LEU A 120 -13.03 -5.76 2.84
N LEU A 121 -12.49 -6.75 2.11
CA LEU A 121 -11.56 -7.73 2.65
C LEU A 121 -10.32 -7.07 3.25
N VAL A 122 -9.72 -6.11 2.54
CA VAL A 122 -8.51 -5.39 2.98
C VAL A 122 -8.78 -4.56 4.24
N ASN A 123 -9.95 -3.91 4.34
CA ASN A 123 -10.34 -3.18 5.55
C ASN A 123 -10.54 -4.12 6.75
N ILE A 124 -11.06 -5.33 6.55
CA ILE A 124 -11.13 -6.35 7.59
C ILE A 124 -9.73 -6.74 8.06
N ILE A 125 -8.79 -6.99 7.13
CA ILE A 125 -7.38 -7.29 7.46
C ILE A 125 -6.76 -6.16 8.28
N PHE A 126 -6.98 -4.89 7.89
CA PHE A 126 -6.47 -3.75 8.65
C PHE A 126 -7.10 -3.64 10.03
N SER A 127 -8.39 -3.93 10.15
CA SER A 127 -9.08 -3.94 11.44
C SER A 127 -8.46 -4.98 12.38
N PHE A 128 -8.20 -6.18 11.88
CA PHE A 128 -7.46 -7.21 12.62
C PHE A 128 -6.03 -6.77 12.97
N ALA A 129 -5.32 -6.14 12.03
CA ALA A 129 -3.98 -5.63 12.28
C ALA A 129 -3.98 -4.59 13.41
N VAL A 130 -4.95 -3.68 13.44
CA VAL A 130 -5.10 -2.69 14.53
C VAL A 130 -5.41 -3.37 15.86
N LEU A 131 -6.27 -4.40 15.88
CA LEU A 131 -6.56 -5.16 17.09
C LEU A 131 -5.32 -5.90 17.64
N TRP A 132 -4.45 -6.40 16.75
CA TRP A 132 -3.19 -7.03 17.15
C TRP A 132 -2.05 -6.05 17.44
N MET A 133 -2.21 -4.78 17.10
CA MET A 133 -1.29 -3.72 17.47
C MET A 133 -1.46 -3.44 18.96
N SER A 134 -0.80 -4.24 19.80
CA SER A 134 -0.76 -4.06 21.26
C SER A 134 -0.50 -2.60 21.61
N GLU A 135 -1.34 -2.00 22.46
CA GLU A 135 -1.04 -0.72 23.08
C GLU A 135 0.36 -0.81 23.68
N LYS A 136 1.23 0.14 23.31
CA LYS A 136 2.53 0.29 23.97
C LYS A 136 2.21 0.48 25.44
N GLN A 137 2.62 -0.47 26.28
CA GLN A 137 2.50 -0.35 27.74
C GLN A 137 3.01 1.04 28.11
N ARG A 138 2.09 1.89 28.59
CA ARG A 138 2.45 3.15 29.22
C ARG A 138 3.36 2.73 30.37
N PHE A 139 4.63 3.09 30.28
CA PHE A 139 5.60 2.92 31.34
C PHE A 139 4.96 3.39 32.65
N THR A 140 4.50 2.45 33.48
CA THR A 140 4.34 2.69 34.90
C THR A 140 5.77 2.86 35.40
N LEU A 141 6.24 4.09 35.51
CA LEU A 141 7.42 4.43 36.30
C LEU A 141 7.12 4.00 37.75
N PRO A 142 7.85 3.06 38.35
CA PRO A 142 7.90 2.92 39.78
C PRO A 142 9.07 3.74 40.31
N TYR A 143 8.73 4.64 41.24
CA TYR A 143 9.58 5.47 42.12
C TYR A 143 10.13 6.76 41.52
#